data_AF-A0A925S2X3-F1
#
_entry.id   AF-A0A925S2X3-F1
#
_cell.length_a   1.000
_cell.length_b   1.000
_cell.length_c   1.000
_cell.angle_alpha   90.00
_cell.angle_beta   90.00
_cell.angle_gamma   90.00
#
_symmetry.space_group_name_H-M   'P 1'
#
loop_
_entity.id
_entity.type
_entity.pdbx_description
1 polymer ?
#
loop_
_entity_poly.entity_id
_entity_poly.type
_entity_poly.pdbx_seq_one_letter_code
_entity_poly.pdbx_strand_id
1 'polypeptide(L)'
;MKEYRLVAWADLPAPYHRTAYRRMLTDMSHRHMSLAQLTACSGIRRKEVQQFIEMLDGRSLLTERDLSAPDSVFDSLRPLGGWLRKALNVQANDH
;
A
#
# COMPACT_ATOMS: atom_id res chain seq x y z
N MET A 1 -6.70 8.35 13.67
CA MET A 1 -5.41 8.04 12.98
C MET A 1 -5.52 8.51 11.53
N LYS A 2 -4.44 9.04 10.93
CA LYS A 2 -4.44 9.47 9.53
C LYS A 2 -4.35 8.29 8.58
N GLU A 3 -5.13 8.34 7.51
CA GLU A 3 -5.03 7.43 6.38
C GLU A 3 -4.76 8.17 5.08
N TYR A 4 -4.07 7.51 4.17
CA TYR A 4 -3.60 8.07 2.91
C TYR A 4 -4.14 7.25 1.74
N ARG A 5 -4.60 7.93 0.69
CA ARG A 5 -4.99 7.32 -0.58
C ARG A 5 -4.30 8.05 -1.73
N LEU A 6 -3.86 7.31 -2.73
CA LEU A 6 -3.29 7.88 -3.94
C LEU A 6 -4.40 8.46 -4.82
N VAL A 7 -4.27 9.73 -5.23
CA VAL A 7 -5.23 10.38 -6.15
C VAL A 7 -4.74 10.45 -7.59
N ALA A 8 -3.43 10.43 -7.80
CA ALA A 8 -2.83 10.48 -9.12
C ALA A 8 -1.58 9.59 -9.17
N TRP A 9 -1.34 9.00 -10.34
CA TRP A 9 -0.10 8.25 -10.58
C TRP A 9 1.06 9.21 -10.80
N ALA A 10 2.20 8.90 -10.19
CA ALA A 10 3.41 9.70 -10.32
C ALA A 10 4.58 8.86 -10.79
N ASP A 11 5.48 9.52 -11.51
CA ASP A 11 6.80 8.98 -11.77
C ASP A 11 7.67 9.12 -10.50
N LEU A 12 8.14 7.98 -10.02
CA LEU A 12 8.90 7.89 -8.78
C LEU A 12 10.36 8.24 -9.05
N PRO A 13 11.03 9.03 -8.20
CA PRO A 13 12.47 9.22 -8.34
C PRO A 13 13.22 7.92 -8.00
N ALA A 14 14.46 7.82 -8.49
CA ALA A 14 15.29 6.60 -8.41
C ALA A 14 15.32 5.88 -7.03
N PRO A 15 15.35 6.57 -5.87
CA PRO A 15 15.32 5.91 -4.57
C PRO A 15 14.08 5.03 -4.33
N TYR A 16 12.95 5.32 -4.99
CA TYR A 16 11.67 4.63 -4.81
C TYR A 16 11.32 3.68 -5.97
N HIS A 17 12.27 3.35 -6.85
CA HIS A 17 12.04 2.38 -7.95
C HIS A 17 11.90 0.93 -7.47
N ARG A 18 12.15 0.65 -6.19
CA ARG A 18 12.03 -0.70 -5.63
C ARG A 18 10.58 -1.22 -5.75
N THR A 19 10.42 -2.50 -6.05
CA THR A 19 9.12 -3.18 -6.21
C THR A 19 8.18 -2.95 -5.02
N ALA A 20 8.72 -2.86 -3.80
CA ALA A 20 7.93 -2.61 -2.60
C ALA A 20 7.17 -1.27 -2.63
N TYR A 21 7.80 -0.19 -3.10
CA TYR A 21 7.15 1.13 -3.23
C TYR A 21 6.08 1.12 -4.33
N ARG A 22 6.34 0.44 -5.46
CA ARG A 22 5.34 0.30 -6.54
C ARG A 22 4.11 -0.46 -6.09
N ARG A 23 4.29 -1.58 -5.37
CA ARG A 23 3.17 -2.34 -4.77
C ARG A 23 2.37 -1.49 -3.79
N MET A 24 3.07 -0.72 -2.95
CA MET A 24 2.44 0.19 -2.00
C MET A 24 1.59 1.26 -2.70
N LEU A 25 2.07 1.85 -3.79
CA LEU A 25 1.26 2.76 -4.61
C LEU A 25 0.03 2.08 -5.20
N THR A 26 0.18 0.86 -5.73
CA THR A 26 -0.96 0.08 -6.23
C THR A 26 -2.00 -0.12 -5.13
N ASP A 27 -1.60 -0.55 -3.94
CA ASP A 27 -2.49 -0.71 -2.79
C ASP A 27 -3.20 0.61 -2.40
N MET A 28 -2.46 1.71 -2.32
CA MET A 28 -2.98 3.04 -2.00
C MET A 28 -3.90 3.62 -3.08
N SER A 29 -3.78 3.17 -4.33
CA SER A 29 -4.70 3.55 -5.41
C SER A 29 -6.09 2.91 -5.25
N HIS A 30 -6.16 1.74 -4.58
CA HIS A 30 -7.41 1.01 -4.37
C HIS A 30 -8.11 1.41 -3.07
N ARG A 31 -7.39 1.71 -1.99
CA ARG A 31 -7.95 1.96 -0.66
C ARG A 31 -7.18 3.01 0.14
N HIS A 32 -7.83 3.59 1.15
CA HIS A 32 -7.15 4.37 2.18
C HIS A 32 -6.34 3.43 3.07
N MET A 33 -5.12 3.81 3.41
CA MET A 33 -4.24 3.01 4.27
C MET A 33 -3.53 3.89 5.31
N SER A 34 -3.40 3.38 6.53
CA SER A 34 -2.61 4.03 7.57
C SER A 34 -1.11 3.73 7.42
N LEU A 35 -0.27 4.57 8.03
CA LEU A 35 1.18 4.35 8.08
C LEU A 35 1.55 2.96 8.64
N ALA A 36 0.79 2.46 9.62
CA ALA A 36 1.01 1.14 10.20
C ALA A 36 0.77 0.01 9.18
N GLN A 37 -0.33 0.08 8.43
CA GLN A 37 -0.65 -0.90 7.39
C GLN A 37 0.37 -0.86 6.24
N LEU A 38 0.79 0.34 5.81
CA LEU A 38 1.79 0.51 4.77
C LEU A 38 3.14 -0.09 5.18
N THR A 39 3.56 0.11 6.43
CA THR A 39 4.78 -0.49 6.99
C THR A 39 4.65 -2.02 7.03
N ALA A 40 3.52 -2.54 7.50
CA ALA A 40 3.29 -3.99 7.63
C ALA A 40 3.25 -4.72 6.28
N CYS A 41 2.60 -4.16 5.25
CA CYS A 41 2.46 -4.80 3.94
C CYS A 41 3.70 -4.66 3.06
N SER A 42 4.48 -3.59 3.22
CA SER A 42 5.66 -3.33 2.37
C SER A 42 6.95 -3.96 2.89
N GLY A 43 7.04 -4.25 4.20
CA GLY A 43 8.28 -4.67 4.85
C GLY A 43 9.37 -3.58 4.90
N ILE A 44 9.03 -2.34 4.53
CA ILE A 44 9.91 -1.18 4.56
C ILE A 44 9.95 -0.62 5.99
N ARG A 45 11.08 -0.03 6.39
CA ARG A 45 11.20 0.62 7.70
C ARG A 45 10.20 1.76 7.82
N ARG A 46 9.53 1.89 8.97
CA ARG A 46 8.53 2.94 9.23
C ARG A 46 9.01 4.35 8.84
N LYS A 47 10.28 4.69 9.12
CA LYS A 47 10.87 6.00 8.75
C LYS A 47 10.94 6.21 7.23
N GLU A 48 11.30 5.19 6.47
CA GLU A 48 11.34 5.25 5.01
C GLU A 48 9.92 5.39 4.42
N VAL A 49 8.94 4.68 4.99
CA VAL A 49 7.53 4.83 4.59
C VAL A 49 7.03 6.24 4.89
N GLN A 50 7.39 6.81 6.04
CA GLN A 50 7.02 8.19 6.39
C GLN A 50 7.61 9.20 5.40
N GLN A 51 8.91 9.11 5.10
CA GLN A 51 9.55 9.97 4.09
C GLN A 51 8.93 9.83 2.71
N PHE A 52 8.51 8.61 2.34
CA PHE A 52 7.83 8.36 1.08
C PHE A 52 6.46 9.05 1.04
N ILE A 53 5.67 8.96 2.12
CA ILE A 53 4.37 9.65 2.23
C ILE A 53 4.56 11.17 2.15
N GLU A 54 5.53 11.72 2.90
CA GLU A 54 5.86 13.15 2.86
C GLU A 54 6.25 13.62 1.45
N MET A 55 7.00 12.80 0.70
CA MET A 55 7.34 13.10 -0.71
C MET A 55 6.11 13.10 -1.63
N LEU A 56 5.18 12.16 -1.44
CA LEU A 56 3.94 12.11 -2.22
C LEU A 56 3.01 13.28 -1.87
N ASP A 57 2.91 13.62 -0.58
CA ASP A 57 2.11 14.75 -0.09
C ASP A 57 2.67 16.10 -0.57
N GLY A 58 3.99 16.27 -0.52
CA GLY A 58 4.67 17.45 -1.08
C GLY A 58 4.49 17.61 -2.60
N ARG A 59 3.99 16.57 -3.29
CA ARG A 59 3.61 16.58 -4.71
C ARG A 59 2.09 16.60 -4.92
N SER A 60 1.31 16.71 -3.86
CA SER A 60 -0.16 16.69 -3.85
C SER A 60 -0.75 15.43 -4.50
N LEU A 61 -0.08 14.29 -4.31
CA LEU A 61 -0.49 12.99 -4.86
C LEU A 61 -1.36 12.18 -3.89
N LEU A 62 -1.57 12.69 -2.68
CA LEU A 62 -2.32 12.02 -1.63
C LEU A 62 -3.59 12.78 -1.28
N THR A 63 -4.63 12.01 -0.94
CA THR A 63 -5.73 12.48 -0.09
C THR A 63 -5.52 11.94 1.31
N GLU A 64 -5.59 12.82 2.30
CA GLU A 64 -5.61 12.46 3.71
C GLU A 64 -7.05 12.30 4.21
N ARG A 65 -7.27 11.28 5.03
CA ARG A 65 -8.52 11.08 5.77
C ARG A 65 -8.22 10.99 7.26
N ASP A 66 -8.81 11.90 8.04
CA ASP A 66 -8.75 11.84 9.50
C ASP A 66 -9.83 10.92 10.05
N LEU A 67 -9.44 9.72 10.48
CA LEU A 67 -10.31 8.84 11.27
C LEU A 67 -10.35 9.30 12.73
N SER A 68 -10.99 10.45 12.99
CA SER A 68 -11.34 10.91 14.33
C SER A 68 -12.82 10.67 14.68
N ALA A 69 -13.60 10.02 13.80
CA ALA A 69 -14.95 9.57 14.08
C ALA A 69 -14.97 8.03 14.20
N PRO A 70 -15.48 7.46 15.30
CA PRO A 70 -15.43 6.03 15.56
C PRO A 70 -16.64 5.35 14.93
N ASP A 71 -16.72 5.26 13.61
CA ASP A 71 -17.70 4.39 12.95
C ASP A 71 -17.06 3.71 11.74
N SER A 72 -17.16 2.38 11.68
CA SER A 72 -16.85 1.52 10.52
C SER A 72 -15.46 0.86 10.35
N VAL A 73 -14.60 0.73 11.37
CA VAL A 73 -13.30 0.01 11.22
C VAL A 73 -13.29 -1.48 11.59
N PHE A 74 -14.43 -2.06 11.98
CA PHE A 74 -14.54 -3.52 12.19
C PHE A 74 -14.80 -4.30 10.87
N ASP A 75 -14.97 -3.63 9.73
CA ASP A 75 -15.51 -4.27 8.50
C ASP A 75 -14.47 -4.79 7.49
N SER A 76 -13.17 -4.85 7.82
CA SER A 76 -12.17 -5.37 6.85
C SER A 76 -11.06 -6.25 7.42
N LEU A 77 -11.27 -6.83 8.61
CA LEU A 77 -10.53 -8.03 9.05
C LEU A 77 -11.02 -9.29 8.32
N ARG A 78 -11.18 -9.21 6.99
CA ARG A 78 -11.30 -10.40 6.14
C ARG A 78 -9.91 -10.80 5.65
N PRO A 79 -9.57 -12.10 5.71
CA PRO A 79 -8.20 -12.57 5.61
C PRO A 79 -7.72 -12.47 4.17
N LEU A 80 -6.84 -11.52 3.87
CA LEU A 80 -6.12 -11.41 2.60
C LEU A 80 -5.00 -12.47 2.50
N GLY A 81 -5.29 -13.72 2.88
CA GLY A 81 -4.46 -14.90 2.69
C GLY A 81 -4.79 -15.68 1.40
N GLY A 82 -5.54 -15.09 0.48
CA GLY A 82 -5.99 -15.75 -0.76
C GLY A 82 -4.97 -15.76 -1.91
N TRP A 83 -3.86 -15.02 -1.82
CA TRP A 83 -2.91 -14.89 -2.93
C TRP A 83 -1.82 -15.98 -2.97
N LEU A 84 -1.68 -16.79 -1.91
CA LEU A 84 -0.63 -17.82 -1.83
C LEU A 84 -0.91 -19.13 -2.60
N ARG A 85 -2.06 -19.27 -3.29
CA ARG A 85 -2.33 -20.49 -4.08
C ARG A 85 -1.83 -20.43 -5.54
N LYS A 86 -1.36 -19.29 -6.02
CA LYS A 86 -0.98 -19.12 -7.45
C LYS A 86 0.51 -19.26 -7.75
N ALA A 87 1.25 -19.99 -6.91
CA ALA A 87 2.65 -20.34 -7.16
C ALA A 87 2.89 -21.87 -7.32
N LEU A 88 1.85 -22.71 -7.19
CA LEU A 88 1.98 -24.17 -7.30
C LEU A 88 1.36 -24.79 -8.56
N ASN A 89 0.88 -23.98 -9.52
CA ASN A 89 0.27 -24.50 -10.75
C ASN A 89 1.12 -24.31 -12.01
N VAL A 90 2.43 -24.07 -11.86
CA VAL A 90 3.40 -24.23 -12.95
C VAL A 90 3.96 -25.64 -12.87
N GLN A 91 3.25 -26.55 -13.54
CA GLN A 91 3.76 -27.68 -14.33
C GLN A 91 2.64 -28.70 -14.49
N ALA A 92 1.73 -28.41 -15.43
CA ALA A 92 1.01 -29.44 -16.14
C ALA A 92 1.70 -29.63 -17.50
N ASN A 93 2.11 -30.87 -17.74
CA ASN A 93 2.23 -31.54 -19.03
C ASN A 93 3.46 -31.29 -19.93
N ASP A 94 4.27 -32.34 -20.10
CA ASP A 94 4.99 -32.62 -21.33
C ASP A 94 5.02 -34.15 -21.56
N HIS A 95 4.49 -34.55 -22.73
CA HIS A 95 4.43 -35.86 -23.42
C HIS A 95 3.74 -37.08 -22.78
#